data_AF-A0A075MT54-F1
#
_entry.id   AF-A0A075MT54-F1
#
_cell.length_a   1.000
_cell.length_b   1.000
_cell.length_c   1.000
_cell.angle_alpha   90.00
_cell.angle_beta   90.00
_cell.angle_gamma   90.00
#
_symmetry.space_group_name_H-M   'P 1'
#
loop_
_entity.id
_entity.type
_entity.pdbx_description
1 polymer ?
#
loop_
_entity_poly.entity_id
_entity_poly.type
_entity_poly.pdbx_seq_one_letter_code
_entity_poly.pdbx_strand_id
1 'polypeptide(L)'
;MQKTVVKYVKGLSETASAFEKRNHKKYGGLNHICRQIEYDVKHGVTEKEVVRMLRKVHDDSSFSELRKGNGSMQRLEEIESRFIKPRIVF
;
A
#
# COMPACT_ATOMS: atom_id res chain seq x y z
N MET A 1 3.09 -5.55 7.75
CA MET A 1 3.25 -4.81 6.48
C MET A 1 2.38 -5.25 5.29
N GLN A 2 2.62 -6.42 4.67
CA GLN A 2 2.10 -6.73 3.33
C GLN A 2 0.56 -6.72 3.21
N LYS A 3 -0.16 -7.31 4.17
CA LYS A 3 -1.63 -7.32 4.19
C LYS A 3 -2.22 -5.91 4.15
N THR A 4 -1.58 -4.98 4.84
CA THR A 4 -2.01 -3.58 4.95
C THR A 4 -1.84 -2.85 3.62
N VAL A 5 -0.71 -3.07 2.93
CA VAL A 5 -0.48 -2.55 1.57
C VAL A 5 -1.49 -3.12 0.57
N VAL A 6 -1.68 -4.45 0.56
CA VAL A 6 -2.67 -5.09 -0.33
C VAL A 6 -4.07 -4.54 -0.10
N LYS A 7 -4.47 -4.35 1.17
CA LYS A 7 -5.77 -3.75 1.51
C LYS A 7 -5.90 -2.31 0.98
N TYR A 8 -4.84 -1.51 1.06
CA TYR A 8 -4.85 -0.15 0.53
C TYR A 8 -4.98 -0.13 -0.99
N VAL A 9 -4.14 -0.88 -1.68
CA VAL A 9 -4.13 -0.96 -3.15
C VAL A 9 -5.49 -1.45 -3.67
N LYS A 10 -6.08 -2.47 -3.02
CA LYS A 10 -7.42 -2.98 -3.36
C LYS A 10 -8.48 -1.88 -3.30
N GLY A 11 -8.33 -0.93 -2.37
CA GLY A 11 -9.29 0.14 -2.17
C GLY A 11 -10.61 -0.37 -1.60
N LEU A 12 -11.64 0.46 -1.71
CA LEU A 12 -12.98 0.14 -1.28
C LEU A 12 -13.81 -0.34 -2.47
N SER A 13 -14.57 -1.43 -2.30
CA SER A 13 -15.51 -1.89 -3.32
C SER A 13 -16.60 -0.85 -3.57
N GLU A 14 -17.07 -0.74 -4.82
CA GLU A 14 -18.20 0.13 -5.17
C GLU A 14 -19.49 -0.29 -4.42
N THR A 15 -19.64 -1.59 -4.19
CA THR A 15 -20.74 -2.20 -3.44
C THR A 15 -20.51 -2.27 -1.93
N ALA A 16 -19.50 -1.58 -1.41
CA ALA A 16 -19.14 -1.68 0.01
C ALA A 16 -20.25 -1.19 0.94
N SER A 17 -20.42 -1.92 2.05
CA SER A 17 -21.34 -1.60 3.13
C SER A 17 -20.96 -0.30 3.85
N ALA A 18 -21.91 0.27 4.60
CA ALA A 18 -21.67 1.45 5.42
C ALA A 18 -20.56 1.25 6.48
N PHE A 19 -20.40 0.02 6.96
CA PHE A 19 -19.33 -0.33 7.91
C PHE A 19 -17.96 -0.34 7.23
N GLU A 20 -17.85 -0.93 6.03
CA GLU A 20 -16.61 -0.95 5.26
C GLU A 20 -16.20 0.47 4.83
N LYS A 21 -17.16 1.31 4.41
CA LYS A 21 -16.94 2.74 4.14
C LYS A 21 -16.34 3.47 5.35
N ARG A 22 -16.91 3.27 6.54
CA ARG A 22 -16.39 3.86 7.79
C ARG A 22 -14.98 3.37 8.14
N ASN A 23 -14.75 2.07 8.02
CA ASN A 23 -13.43 1.50 8.28
C ASN A 23 -12.38 1.97 7.27
N HIS A 24 -12.75 2.08 6.00
CA HIS A 24 -11.85 2.58 4.96
C HIS A 24 -11.50 4.05 5.21
N LYS A 25 -12.45 4.89 5.63
CA LYS A 25 -12.16 6.27 6.04
C LYS A 25 -11.15 6.35 7.20
N LYS A 26 -11.22 5.42 8.16
CA LYS A 26 -10.36 5.42 9.35
C LYS A 26 -8.97 4.81 9.12
N TYR A 27 -8.90 3.73 8.35
CA TYR A 27 -7.69 2.89 8.23
C TYR A 27 -7.21 2.66 6.79
N GLY A 28 -7.95 3.14 5.79
CA GLY A 28 -7.68 2.90 4.37
C GLY A 28 -6.94 4.04 3.68
N GLY A 29 -6.48 5.05 4.41
CA GLY A 29 -5.76 6.21 3.84
C GLY A 29 -4.24 6.02 3.78
N LEU A 30 -3.59 6.72 2.85
CA LEU A 30 -2.13 6.66 2.62
C LEU A 30 -1.33 6.87 3.92
N ASN A 31 -1.68 7.88 4.70
CA ASN A 31 -0.96 8.21 5.94
C ASN A 31 -0.99 7.07 6.98
N HIS A 32 -2.07 6.28 7.03
CA HIS A 32 -2.14 5.13 7.92
C HIS A 32 -1.18 4.03 7.47
N ILE A 33 -1.13 3.77 6.15
CA ILE A 33 -0.23 2.77 5.57
C ILE A 33 1.22 3.16 5.75
N CYS A 34 1.57 4.42 5.48
CA CYS A 34 2.93 4.92 5.66
C CYS A 34 3.39 4.75 7.11
N ARG A 35 2.57 5.14 8.09
CA ARG A 35 2.89 4.95 9.51
C ARG A 35 3.07 3.48 9.87
N GLN A 36 2.30 2.58 9.28
CA GLN A 36 2.46 1.14 9.52
C GLN A 36 3.78 0.63 8.96
N ILE A 37 4.16 1.05 7.74
CA ILE A 37 5.44 0.69 7.13
C ILE A 37 6.61 1.25 7.95
N GLU A 38 6.55 2.53 8.35
CA GLU A 38 7.55 3.17 9.20
C GLU A 38 7.68 2.48 10.57
N TYR A 39 6.55 2.07 11.15
CA TYR A 39 6.54 1.29 12.38
C TYR A 39 7.23 -0.05 12.19
N ASP A 40 6.88 -0.79 11.13
CA ASP A 40 7.51 -2.07 10.83
C ASP A 40 9.03 -1.89 10.59
N VAL A 41 9.45 -0.81 9.92
CA VAL A 41 10.87 -0.47 9.72
C VAL A 41 11.58 -0.19 11.04
N LYS A 42 10.95 0.59 11.93
CA LYS A 42 11.47 0.87 13.27
C LYS A 42 11.64 -0.40 14.11
N HIS A 43 10.86 -1.44 13.85
CA HIS A 43 10.89 -2.70 14.60
C HIS A 43 11.70 -3.81 13.89
N GLY A 44 12.51 -3.47 12.89
CA GLY A 44 13.50 -4.37 12.30
C GLY A 44 13.24 -4.78 10.87
N VAL A 45 12.17 -4.29 10.21
CA VAL A 45 12.01 -4.47 8.76
C VAL A 45 12.98 -3.54 8.03
N THR A 46 13.72 -4.08 7.07
CA THR A 46 14.67 -3.26 6.29
C THR A 46 13.97 -2.52 5.15
N GLU A 47 14.49 -1.36 4.77
CA GLU A 47 13.99 -0.62 3.59
C GLU A 47 14.00 -1.49 2.32
N LYS A 48 14.99 -2.37 2.17
CA LYS A 48 15.08 -3.32 1.05
C LYS A 48 13.90 -4.29 1.04
N GLU A 49 13.45 -4.77 2.19
CA GLU A 49 12.27 -5.64 2.30
C GLU A 49 10.98 -4.89 1.94
N VAL A 50 10.86 -3.62 2.36
CA VAL A 50 9.75 -2.75 1.96
C VAL A 50 9.72 -2.64 0.43
N VAL A 51 10.82 -2.24 -0.19
CA VAL A 51 10.93 -2.07 -1.65
C VAL A 51 10.65 -3.38 -2.38
N ARG A 52 11.21 -4.51 -1.90
CA ARG A 52 10.98 -5.83 -2.50
C ARG A 52 9.50 -6.22 -2.45
N MET A 53 8.82 -5.93 -1.34
CA MET A 53 7.40 -6.21 -1.20
C MET A 53 6.54 -5.34 -2.11
N LEU A 54 6.83 -4.04 -2.22
CA LEU A 54 6.13 -3.14 -3.13
C LEU A 54 6.28 -3.57 -4.59
N ARG A 55 7.51 -3.83 -5.04
CA ARG A 55 7.77 -4.38 -6.39
C ARG A 55 7.07 -5.70 -6.63
N LYS A 56 7.00 -6.58 -5.62
CA LYS A 56 6.24 -7.82 -5.73
C LYS A 56 4.75 -7.54 -5.97
N VAL A 57 4.15 -6.60 -5.24
CA VAL A 57 2.74 -6.22 -5.46
C VAL A 57 2.54 -5.60 -6.86
N HIS A 58 3.53 -4.86 -7.37
CA HIS A 58 3.52 -4.24 -8.69
C HIS A 58 3.62 -5.27 -9.84
N ASP A 59 4.61 -6.16 -9.79
CA ASP A 59 5.00 -6.98 -10.95
C ASP A 59 4.49 -8.43 -10.87
N ASP A 60 4.33 -8.99 -9.67
CA ASP A 60 4.04 -10.42 -9.52
C ASP A 60 2.61 -10.74 -10.00
N SER A 61 2.47 -11.82 -10.76
CA SER A 61 1.20 -12.28 -11.31
C SER A 61 0.20 -12.69 -10.23
N SER A 62 0.68 -13.06 -9.04
CA SER A 62 -0.15 -13.37 -7.86
C SER A 62 -1.03 -12.20 -7.42
N PHE A 63 -0.66 -10.97 -7.80
CA PHE A 63 -1.42 -9.74 -7.50
C PHE A 63 -2.10 -9.15 -8.74
N SER A 64 -2.18 -9.89 -9.85
CA SER A 64 -2.83 -9.40 -11.08
C SER A 64 -4.28 -8.95 -10.86
N GLU A 65 -5.08 -9.70 -10.10
CA GLU A 65 -6.45 -9.32 -9.74
C GLU A 65 -6.53 -8.05 -8.90
N LEU A 66 -5.51 -7.79 -8.07
CA LEU A 66 -5.45 -6.58 -7.24
C LEU A 66 -5.32 -5.31 -8.12
N ARG A 67 -4.58 -5.41 -9.22
CA ARG A 67 -4.31 -4.31 -10.16
C ARG A 67 -5.47 -4.03 -11.13
N LYS A 68 -6.44 -4.93 -11.22
CA LYS A 68 -7.67 -4.72 -12.02
C LYS A 68 -8.67 -3.77 -11.34
N GLY A 69 -8.52 -3.52 -10.04
CA GLY A 69 -9.41 -2.64 -9.29
C GLY A 69 -9.26 -1.17 -9.70
N ASN A 70 -10.37 -0.43 -9.72
CA ASN A 70 -10.35 0.98 -10.08
C ASN A 70 -9.46 1.81 -9.11
N GLY A 71 -8.56 2.63 -9.66
CA GLY A 71 -7.58 3.41 -8.91
C GLY A 71 -6.55 2.59 -8.12
N SER A 72 -6.45 1.27 -8.34
CA SER A 72 -5.49 0.42 -7.62
C SER A 72 -4.04 0.76 -7.95
N MET A 73 -3.73 0.95 -9.24
CA MET A 73 -2.40 1.37 -9.69
C MET A 73 -2.02 2.75 -9.17
N GLN A 74 -2.93 3.73 -9.19
CA GLN A 74 -2.69 5.06 -8.63
C GLN A 74 -2.32 5.00 -7.13
N ARG A 75 -3.06 4.19 -6.36
CA ARG A 75 -2.76 3.96 -4.94
C ARG A 75 -1.41 3.25 -4.73
N LEU A 76 -1.05 2.33 -5.62
CA LEU A 76 0.24 1.67 -5.56
C LEU A 76 1.39 2.66 -5.82
N GLU A 77 1.29 3.45 -6.88
CA GLU A 77 2.25 4.51 -7.24
C GLU A 77 2.44 5.53 -6.10
N GLU A 78 1.38 5.92 -5.41
CA GLU A 78 1.46 6.81 -4.24
C GLU A 78 2.35 6.24 -3.13
N ILE A 79 2.21 4.95 -2.82
CA ILE A 79 3.06 4.31 -1.81
C ILE A 79 4.50 4.22 -2.32
N GLU A 80 4.68 3.76 -3.56
CA GLU A 80 6.00 3.61 -4.17
C GLU A 80 6.74 4.95 -4.23
N SER A 81 6.04 6.05 -4.52
CA SER A 81 6.62 7.39 -4.53
C SER A 81 7.23 7.81 -3.19
N ARG A 82 6.76 7.25 -2.07
CA ARG A 82 7.28 7.55 -0.72
C ARG A 82 8.43 6.65 -0.28
N PHE A 83 8.48 5.40 -0.77
CA PHE A 83 9.43 4.39 -0.26
C PHE A 83 10.45 3.89 -1.30
N ILE A 84 10.18 4.05 -2.60
CA ILE A 84 11.06 3.60 -3.69
C ILE A 84 11.84 4.78 -4.29
N LYS A 85 11.30 6.00 -4.27
CA LYS A 85 12.05 7.16 -4.78
C LYS A 85 13.33 7.35 -3.97
N PRO A 86 14.48 7.56 -4.63
CA PRO A 86 15.69 7.93 -3.93
C PRO A 86 15.42 9.22 -3.17
N ARG A 87 15.74 9.24 -1.87
CA ARG A 87 15.91 10.48 -1.14
C ARG A 87 16.97 11.25 -1.91
N ILE A 88 16.56 12.23 -2.73
CA ILE A 88 17.52 13.15 -3.34
C ILE A 88 18.06 13.95 -2.15
N VAL A 89 19.22 13.55 -1.67
CA VAL A 89 19.99 14.30 -0.69
C VAL A 89 20.65 15.42 -1.50
N PHE A 90 20.11 16.63 -1.37
CA PHE A 90 20.78 17.85 -1.82
C PHE A 90 21.85 18.26 -0.82
#